data_AF-A0A1Q8QB92-F1
#
_entry.id   AF-A0A1Q8QB92-F1
#
_cell.length_a   1.000
_cell.length_b   1.000
_cell.length_c   1.000
_cell.angle_alpha   90.00
_cell.angle_beta   90.00
_cell.angle_gamma   90.00
#
_symmetry.space_group_name_H-M   'P 1'
#
loop_
_entity.id
_entity.type
_entity.pdbx_description
1 polymer ?
#
loop_
_entity_poly.entity_id
_entity_poly.type
_entity_poly.pdbx_seq_one_letter_code
_entity_poly.pdbx_strand_id
1 'polypeptide(L)'
;MLDPMRRYAQSWGIKIVFGLIIIVFVFWGVGNMQGDKATVLATVDEQPILIKDYEKSYQENLRLVKNKNPNVTDKELQEGGFRWQVFSNLVTTKLLEAQAQKLGIAVTTEELRAEIAKIPAFQNESKQFDPKRYENLLKANDVSPGEFETDFRQQLLLEKLAAFVGLPATVAESEARSIFDFMREQAVIHYIPFSSADFAKGVTISDAQIKTYYDARKDEFATPAQVKIDFVEFTP
;
A
#
# COMPACT_ATOMS: atom_id res chain seq x y z
N MET A 1 -55.11 35.03 -7.91
CA MET A 1 -53.94 35.73 -8.47
C MET A 1 -52.98 34.82 -9.26
N LEU A 2 -53.27 33.52 -9.47
CA LEU A 2 -52.39 32.60 -10.22
C LEU A 2 -52.91 32.23 -11.63
N ASP A 3 -54.13 32.61 -11.99
CA ASP A 3 -54.70 32.33 -13.31
C ASP A 3 -54.04 33.09 -14.48
N PRO A 4 -53.51 34.32 -14.34
CA PRO A 4 -52.82 35.00 -15.43
C PRO A 4 -51.52 34.29 -15.84
N MET A 5 -50.82 33.64 -14.89
CA MET A 5 -49.58 32.90 -15.16
C MET A 5 -49.82 31.63 -16.00
N ARG A 6 -50.97 30.97 -15.82
CA ARG A 6 -51.32 29.74 -16.56
C ARG A 6 -51.65 30.01 -18.03
N ARG A 7 -52.24 31.17 -18.35
CA ARG A 7 -52.60 31.54 -19.74
C ARG A 7 -51.38 31.86 -20.62
N TYR A 8 -50.30 32.40 -20.04
CA TYR A 8 -49.07 32.64 -20.80
C TYR A 8 -48.23 31.37 -20.99
N ALA A 9 -48.24 30.44 -20.02
CA ALA A 9 -47.52 29.16 -20.13
C ALA A 9 -47.99 28.27 -21.31
N GLN A 10 -49.20 28.47 -21.83
CA GLN A 10 -49.72 27.72 -22.99
C GLN A 10 -49.52 28.42 -24.34
N SER A 11 -48.94 29.63 -24.38
CA SER A 11 -48.64 30.32 -25.64
C SER A 11 -47.58 29.55 -26.44
N TRP A 12 -47.83 29.37 -27.74
CA TRP A 12 -46.91 28.69 -28.68
C TRP A 12 -45.48 29.24 -28.61
N GLY A 13 -45.33 30.56 -28.44
CA GLY A 13 -44.00 31.20 -28.33
C GLY A 13 -43.21 30.75 -27.10
N ILE A 14 -43.87 30.53 -25.97
CA ILE A 14 -43.21 30.05 -24.74
C ILE A 14 -42.77 28.60 -24.85
N LYS A 15 -43.50 27.76 -25.60
CA LYS A 15 -43.09 26.37 -25.88
C LYS A 15 -41.80 26.32 -26.71
N ILE A 16 -41.60 27.24 -27.64
CA ILE A 16 -40.36 27.36 -28.41
C ILE A 16 -39.19 27.75 -27.50
N VAL A 17 -39.37 28.75 -26.64
CA VAL A 17 -38.34 29.19 -25.70
C VAL A 17 -37.97 28.07 -24.71
N PHE A 18 -38.97 27.37 -24.16
CA PHE A 18 -38.74 26.22 -23.27
C PHE A 18 -38.06 25.06 -24.00
N GLY A 19 -38.44 24.78 -25.25
CA GLY A 19 -37.77 23.78 -26.08
C GLY A 19 -36.30 24.11 -26.31
N LEU A 20 -35.98 25.38 -26.55
CA LEU A 20 -34.60 25.87 -26.69
C LEU A 20 -33.80 25.70 -25.39
N ILE A 21 -34.39 26.02 -24.23
CA ILE A 21 -33.77 25.80 -22.91
C ILE A 21 -33.52 24.32 -22.68
N ILE A 22 -34.49 23.45 -22.98
CA ILE A 22 -34.35 22.00 -22.83
C ILE A 22 -33.24 21.46 -23.74
N ILE A 23 -33.15 21.92 -24.99
CA ILE A 23 -32.07 21.53 -25.91
C ILE A 23 -30.71 21.97 -25.37
N VAL A 24 -30.60 23.18 -24.82
CA VAL A 24 -29.36 23.63 -24.16
C VAL A 24 -29.03 22.76 -22.95
N PHE A 25 -30.00 22.38 -22.12
CA PHE A 25 -29.78 21.47 -20.98
C PHE A 25 -29.41 20.03 -21.41
N VAL A 26 -29.93 19.56 -22.55
CA VAL A 26 -29.57 18.25 -23.13
C VAL A 26 -28.16 18.28 -23.73
N PHE A 27 -27.77 19.37 -24.39
CA PHE A 27 -26.42 19.52 -24.96
C PHE A 27 -25.35 19.95 -23.94
N TRP A 28 -25.72 20.67 -22.87
CA TRP A 28 -24.82 21.14 -21.80
C TRP A 28 -24.74 20.16 -20.63
N GLY A 29 -25.68 19.22 -20.54
CA GLY A 29 -25.59 18.07 -19.67
C GLY A 29 -26.26 18.29 -18.31
N VAL A 30 -27.29 17.49 -18.05
CA VAL A 30 -27.56 16.99 -16.70
C VAL A 30 -26.29 16.32 -16.22
N GLY A 31 -25.51 17.05 -15.41
CA GLY A 31 -24.36 16.60 -14.64
C GLY A 31 -23.59 15.47 -15.29
N ASN A 32 -22.50 15.80 -15.99
CA ASN A 32 -21.35 14.93 -16.00
C ASN A 32 -20.86 14.81 -14.55
N MET A 33 -21.54 13.99 -13.73
CA MET A 33 -20.95 13.16 -12.69
C MET A 33 -20.06 12.17 -13.43
N GLN A 34 -19.03 12.70 -14.05
CA GLN A 34 -17.89 11.96 -14.53
C GLN A 34 -17.17 11.61 -13.24
N GLY A 35 -17.68 10.56 -12.59
CA GLY A 35 -17.08 10.00 -11.40
C GLY A 35 -15.61 9.85 -11.67
N ASP A 36 -14.80 10.32 -10.72
CA ASP A 36 -13.36 10.09 -10.68
C ASP A 36 -13.10 8.74 -11.32
N LYS A 37 -12.43 8.73 -12.48
CA LYS A 37 -11.79 7.50 -12.93
C LYS A 37 -10.86 7.18 -11.78
N ALA A 38 -11.27 6.21 -10.97
CA ALA A 38 -10.56 5.86 -9.77
C ALA A 38 -9.18 5.40 -10.20
N THR A 39 -8.21 6.32 -10.15
CA THR A 39 -6.87 6.05 -10.65
C THR A 39 -6.28 4.99 -9.75
N VAL A 40 -6.01 3.83 -10.34
CA VAL A 40 -5.41 2.70 -9.63
C VAL A 40 -3.93 3.01 -9.46
N LEU A 41 -3.49 3.07 -8.20
CA LEU A 41 -2.08 3.27 -7.83
C LEU A 41 -1.31 1.95 -7.91
N ALA A 42 -1.90 0.87 -7.42
CA ALA A 42 -1.32 -0.48 -7.41
C ALA A 42 -2.45 -1.52 -7.37
N THR A 43 -2.13 -2.79 -7.64
CA THR A 43 -3.07 -3.91 -7.48
C THR A 43 -2.43 -4.98 -6.60
N VAL A 44 -3.20 -5.51 -5.65
CA VAL A 44 -2.77 -6.51 -4.67
C VAL A 44 -3.79 -7.64 -4.71
N ASP A 45 -3.40 -8.85 -5.14
CA ASP A 45 -4.30 -10.01 -5.26
C ASP A 45 -5.63 -9.65 -5.94
N GLU A 46 -5.54 -9.02 -7.12
CA GLU A 46 -6.69 -8.54 -7.93
C GLU A 46 -7.53 -7.42 -7.31
N GLN A 47 -7.20 -6.94 -6.10
CA GLN A 47 -7.81 -5.77 -5.49
C GLN A 47 -7.04 -4.48 -5.83
N PRO A 48 -7.69 -3.49 -6.46
CA PRO A 48 -7.04 -2.22 -6.76
C PRO A 48 -6.88 -1.37 -5.49
N ILE A 49 -5.71 -0.79 -5.32
CA ILE A 49 -5.45 0.30 -4.37
C ILE A 49 -5.62 1.60 -5.16
N LEU A 50 -6.62 2.39 -4.81
CA LEU A 50 -6.91 3.65 -5.49
C LEU A 50 -6.06 4.77 -4.91
N ILE A 51 -5.72 5.77 -5.74
CA ILE A 51 -4.98 6.96 -5.27
C ILE A 51 -5.72 7.65 -4.12
N LYS A 52 -7.05 7.74 -4.19
CA LYS A 52 -7.87 8.34 -3.13
C LYS A 52 -7.72 7.61 -1.78
N ASP A 53 -7.56 6.29 -1.79
CA ASP A 53 -7.45 5.49 -0.58
C ASP A 53 -6.08 5.70 0.05
N TYR A 54 -5.04 5.80 -0.79
CA TYR A 54 -3.70 6.18 -0.36
C TYR A 54 -3.63 7.59 0.20
N GLU A 55 -4.25 8.57 -0.46
CA GLU A 55 -4.31 9.95 0.03
C GLU A 55 -5.04 10.06 1.37
N LYS A 56 -6.18 9.36 1.51
CA LYS A 56 -6.90 9.26 2.79
C LYS A 56 -5.99 8.71 3.90
N SER A 57 -5.37 7.55 3.65
CA SER A 57 -4.46 6.92 4.61
C SER A 57 -3.26 7.80 4.95
N TYR A 58 -2.71 8.52 3.97
CA TYR A 58 -1.61 9.46 4.16
C TYR A 58 -2.00 10.61 5.08
N GLN A 59 -3.16 11.22 4.86
CA GLN A 59 -3.65 12.32 5.69
C GLN A 59 -3.93 11.87 7.13
N GLU A 60 -4.51 10.69 7.32
CA GLU A 60 -4.76 10.11 8.64
C GLU A 60 -3.46 9.85 9.40
N ASN A 61 -2.50 9.17 8.77
CA ASN A 61 -1.20 8.92 9.38
C ASN A 61 -0.45 10.23 9.66
N LEU A 62 -0.55 11.23 8.77
CA LEU A 62 0.07 12.53 8.98
C LEU A 62 -0.52 13.25 10.20
N ARG A 63 -1.85 13.20 10.37
CA ARG A 63 -2.52 13.73 11.57
C ARG A 63 -2.03 13.03 12.82
N LEU A 64 -1.92 11.70 12.82
CA LEU A 64 -1.42 10.92 13.95
C LEU A 64 0.02 11.31 14.32
N VAL A 65 0.90 11.48 13.33
CA VAL A 65 2.29 11.89 13.57
C VAL A 65 2.34 13.32 14.11
N LYS A 66 1.60 14.26 13.52
CA LYS A 66 1.56 15.66 13.99
C LYS A 66 0.95 15.80 15.38
N ASN A 67 -0.03 14.98 15.74
CA ASN A 67 -0.60 14.95 17.08
C ASN A 67 0.42 14.47 18.14
N LYS A 68 1.34 13.57 17.77
CA LYS A 68 2.40 13.07 18.65
C LYS A 68 3.63 14.00 18.68
N ASN A 69 3.98 14.58 17.53
CA ASN A 69 5.09 15.51 17.38
C ASN A 69 4.67 16.71 16.51
N PRO A 70 4.18 17.80 17.13
CA PRO A 70 3.71 18.99 16.41
C PRO A 70 4.80 19.71 15.59
N ASN A 71 6.07 19.50 15.93
CA ASN A 71 7.20 20.19 15.31
C ASN A 71 7.80 19.44 14.11
N VAL A 72 7.24 18.28 13.74
CA VAL A 72 7.73 17.49 12.62
C VAL A 72 7.66 18.29 11.32
N THR A 73 8.77 18.34 10.60
CA THR A 73 8.87 19.05 9.31
C THR A 73 8.59 18.12 8.14
N ASP A 74 8.11 18.69 7.03
CA ASP A 74 7.88 17.90 5.80
C ASP A 74 9.18 17.28 5.27
N LYS A 75 10.33 17.91 5.52
CA LYS A 75 11.65 17.39 5.14
C LYS A 75 12.00 16.11 5.92
N GLU A 76 11.79 16.11 7.24
CA GLU A 76 12.00 14.91 8.08
C GLU A 76 11.09 13.75 7.65
N LEU A 77 9.84 14.03 7.29
CA LEU A 77 8.92 13.00 6.80
C LEU A 77 9.36 12.42 5.45
N GLN A 78 9.90 13.25 4.55
CA GLN A 78 10.41 12.81 3.25
C GLN A 78 11.68 11.97 3.40
N GLU A 79 12.66 12.46 4.17
CA GLU A 79 13.92 11.76 4.41
C GLU A 79 13.71 10.42 5.14
N GLY A 80 12.71 10.35 6.03
CA GLY A 80 12.29 9.12 6.70
C GLY A 80 11.46 8.14 5.86
N GLY A 81 11.15 8.47 4.59
CA GLY A 81 10.38 7.59 3.72
C GLY A 81 8.91 7.42 4.12
N PHE A 82 8.31 8.41 4.80
CA PHE A 82 6.94 8.34 5.35
C PHE A 82 5.89 7.92 4.31
N ARG A 83 6.01 8.43 3.08
CA ARG A 83 5.13 8.06 1.95
C ARG A 83 5.15 6.56 1.65
N TRP A 84 6.35 5.97 1.64
CA TRP A 84 6.54 4.55 1.39
C TRP A 84 6.02 3.71 2.56
N GLN A 85 6.25 4.16 3.80
CA GLN A 85 5.72 3.49 4.99
C GLN A 85 4.18 3.42 4.97
N VAL A 86 3.50 4.54 4.69
CA VAL A 86 2.03 4.56 4.57
C VAL A 86 1.56 3.62 3.46
N PHE A 87 2.23 3.65 2.30
CA PHE A 87 1.88 2.78 1.17
C PHE A 87 2.06 1.29 1.53
N SER A 88 3.19 0.95 2.14
CA SER A 88 3.51 -0.42 2.58
C SER A 88 2.50 -0.93 3.61
N ASN A 89 2.09 -0.08 4.55
CA ASN A 89 1.05 -0.42 5.52
C ASN A 89 -0.30 -0.67 4.81
N LEU A 90 -0.69 0.18 3.86
CA LEU A 90 -1.92 0.01 3.09
C LEU A 90 -1.93 -1.29 2.28
N VAL A 91 -0.81 -1.61 1.62
CA VAL A 91 -0.60 -2.89 0.92
C VAL A 91 -0.71 -4.07 1.88
N THR A 92 -0.05 -4.00 3.03
CA THR A 92 -0.07 -5.06 4.05
C THR A 92 -1.49 -5.30 4.56
N THR A 93 -2.23 -4.24 4.86
CA THR A 93 -3.64 -4.34 5.28
C THR A 93 -4.47 -5.02 4.19
N LYS A 94 -4.32 -4.65 2.92
CA LYS A 94 -5.04 -5.27 1.80
C LYS A 94 -4.71 -6.76 1.62
N LEU A 95 -3.43 -7.12 1.76
CA LEU A 95 -3.00 -8.53 1.72
C LEU A 95 -3.65 -9.35 2.85
N LEU A 96 -3.66 -8.82 4.07
CA LEU A 96 -4.25 -9.50 5.21
C LEU A 96 -5.77 -9.62 5.09
N GLU A 97 -6.46 -8.61 4.56
CA GLU A 97 -7.90 -8.68 4.24
C GLU A 97 -8.19 -9.77 3.21
N ALA A 98 -7.42 -9.82 2.13
CA ALA A 98 -7.56 -10.85 1.09
C ALA A 98 -7.30 -12.25 1.65
N GLN A 99 -6.29 -12.41 2.52
CA GLN A 99 -6.00 -13.69 3.17
C GLN A 99 -7.10 -14.10 4.14
N ALA A 100 -7.65 -13.17 4.92
CA ALA A 100 -8.77 -13.44 5.82
C ALA A 100 -10.00 -13.93 5.03
N GLN A 101 -10.29 -13.31 3.88
CA GLN A 101 -11.35 -13.75 2.98
C GLN A 101 -11.11 -15.17 2.44
N LYS A 102 -9.88 -15.48 1.99
CA LYS A 102 -9.51 -16.84 1.53
C LYS A 102 -9.68 -17.90 2.62
N LEU A 103 -9.42 -17.56 3.87
CA LEU A 103 -9.58 -18.44 5.03
C LEU A 103 -11.03 -18.50 5.56
N GLY A 104 -11.96 -17.75 4.96
CA GLY A 104 -13.35 -17.67 5.44
C GLY A 104 -13.50 -16.95 6.78
N ILE A 105 -12.50 -16.17 7.20
CA ILE A 105 -12.54 -15.36 8.40
C ILE A 105 -13.31 -14.08 8.07
N ALA A 106 -14.40 -13.84 8.78
CA ALA A 106 -15.22 -12.65 8.64
C ALA A 106 -15.67 -12.13 10.01
N VAL A 107 -16.11 -10.88 10.03
CA VAL A 107 -16.70 -10.23 11.20
C VAL A 107 -18.19 -10.00 10.90
N THR A 108 -19.06 -10.58 11.72
CA THR A 108 -20.51 -10.41 11.55
C THR A 108 -20.97 -9.05 12.09
N THR A 109 -22.12 -8.55 11.65
CA THR A 109 -22.69 -7.31 12.19
C THR A 109 -23.03 -7.42 13.68
N GLU A 110 -23.43 -8.61 14.14
CA GLU A 110 -23.73 -8.87 15.54
C GLU A 110 -22.48 -8.82 16.41
N GLU A 111 -21.40 -9.47 15.95
CA GLU A 111 -20.09 -9.44 16.57
C GLU A 111 -19.55 -8.01 16.63
N LEU A 112 -19.62 -7.28 15.51
CA LEU A 112 -19.21 -5.88 15.42
C LEU A 112 -19.90 -5.02 16.49
N ARG A 113 -21.22 -5.14 16.62
CA ARG A 113 -21.99 -4.39 17.63
C ARG A 113 -21.61 -4.80 19.05
N ALA A 114 -21.40 -6.09 19.29
CA ALA A 114 -21.01 -6.61 20.60
C ALA A 114 -19.63 -6.07 21.02
N GLU A 115 -18.65 -6.03 20.12
CA GLU A 115 -17.33 -5.48 20.41
C GLU A 115 -17.35 -3.95 20.58
N ILE A 116 -18.10 -3.22 19.74
CA ILE A 116 -18.27 -1.77 19.90
C ILE A 116 -18.92 -1.44 21.26
N ALA A 117 -19.90 -2.23 21.69
CA ALA A 117 -20.57 -2.05 22.99
C ALA A 117 -19.63 -2.24 24.19
N LYS A 118 -18.51 -2.94 24.04
CA LYS A 118 -17.50 -3.13 25.09
C LYS A 118 -16.56 -1.92 25.26
N ILE A 119 -16.54 -0.98 24.30
CA ILE A 119 -15.66 0.18 24.35
C ILE A 119 -16.09 1.13 25.47
N PRO A 120 -15.26 1.38 26.50
CA PRO A 120 -15.67 2.17 27.67
C PRO A 120 -16.10 3.60 27.32
N ALA A 121 -15.52 4.19 26.27
CA ALA A 121 -15.87 5.53 25.80
C ALA A 121 -17.32 5.64 25.31
N PHE A 122 -17.93 4.53 24.89
CA PHE A 122 -19.31 4.45 24.41
C PHE A 122 -20.29 3.92 25.46
N GLN A 123 -19.83 3.67 26.68
CA GLN A 123 -20.67 3.17 27.76
C GLN A 123 -21.19 4.31 28.65
N ASN A 124 -22.32 4.11 29.31
CA ASN A 124 -22.82 4.97 30.38
C ASN A 124 -22.16 4.61 31.73
N GLU A 125 -22.56 5.31 32.79
CA GLU A 125 -22.06 5.05 34.16
C GLU A 125 -22.35 3.62 34.66
N SER A 126 -23.39 2.98 34.12
CA SER A 126 -23.73 1.58 34.39
C SER A 126 -22.99 0.57 33.50
N LYS A 127 -21.95 1.00 32.74
CA LYS A 127 -21.15 0.18 31.81
C LYS A 127 -21.93 -0.44 30.66
N GLN A 128 -23.08 0.13 30.30
CA GLN A 128 -23.88 -0.29 29.15
C GLN A 128 -23.70 0.66 27.98
N PHE A 129 -23.76 0.17 26.76
CA PHE A 129 -23.65 1.01 25.56
C PHE A 129 -24.70 2.12 25.55
N ASP A 130 -24.25 3.35 25.29
CA ASP A 130 -25.09 4.55 25.15
C ASP A 130 -25.00 5.09 23.72
N PRO A 131 -26.06 4.92 22.90
CA PRO A 131 -26.10 5.40 21.52
C PRO A 131 -25.85 6.91 21.40
N LYS A 132 -26.35 7.72 22.35
CA LYS A 132 -26.16 9.17 22.30
C LYS A 132 -24.71 9.54 22.56
N ARG A 133 -24.07 8.84 23.50
CA ARG A 133 -22.64 9.04 23.80
C ARG A 133 -21.77 8.64 22.61
N TYR A 134 -22.09 7.52 21.98
CA TYR A 134 -21.46 7.05 20.74
C TYR A 134 -21.57 8.10 19.63
N GLU A 135 -22.78 8.53 19.27
CA GLU A 135 -23.01 9.53 18.22
C GLU A 135 -22.32 10.87 18.53
N ASN A 136 -22.42 11.35 19.78
CA ASN A 136 -21.79 12.61 20.19
C ASN A 136 -20.27 12.54 20.11
N LEU A 137 -19.67 11.42 20.51
CA LEU A 137 -18.21 11.27 20.47
C LEU A 137 -17.70 11.17 19.03
N LEU A 138 -18.39 10.42 18.17
CA LEU A 138 -18.02 10.34 16.75
C LEU A 138 -18.16 11.70 16.07
N LYS A 139 -19.26 12.41 16.32
CA LYS A 139 -19.48 13.75 15.80
C LYS A 139 -18.43 14.75 16.27
N ALA A 140 -17.97 14.65 17.53
CA ALA A 140 -16.91 15.50 18.06
C ALA A 140 -15.53 15.26 17.40
N ASN A 141 -15.35 14.13 16.72
CA ASN A 141 -14.14 13.78 15.98
C ASN A 141 -14.33 13.84 14.46
N ASP A 142 -15.45 14.39 13.96
CA ASP A 142 -15.81 14.46 12.54
C ASP A 142 -15.84 13.08 11.84
N VAL A 143 -16.17 12.02 12.58
CA VAL A 143 -16.28 10.64 12.06
C VAL A 143 -17.75 10.24 11.94
N SER A 144 -18.13 9.62 10.82
CA SER A 144 -19.48 9.07 10.68
C SER A 144 -19.59 7.67 11.31
N PRO A 145 -20.77 7.25 11.80
CA PRO A 145 -20.97 5.90 12.33
C PRO A 145 -20.57 4.79 11.34
N GLY A 146 -20.93 4.94 10.06
CA GLY A 146 -20.62 3.95 9.02
C GLY A 146 -19.12 3.85 8.72
N GLU A 147 -18.40 4.97 8.77
CA GLU A 147 -16.94 4.98 8.62
C GLU A 147 -16.28 4.30 9.82
N PHE A 148 -16.65 4.70 11.04
CA PHE A 148 -16.15 4.07 12.26
C PHE A 148 -16.41 2.56 12.29
N GLU A 149 -17.62 2.12 11.96
CA GLU A 149 -17.98 0.70 11.92
C GLU A 149 -17.19 -0.07 10.84
N THR A 150 -16.85 0.58 9.73
CA THR A 150 -16.04 -0.03 8.66
C THR A 150 -14.60 -0.21 9.11
N ASP A 151 -14.00 0.84 9.67
CA ASP A 151 -12.62 0.81 10.15
C ASP A 151 -12.47 -0.17 11.33
N PHE A 152 -13.43 -0.16 12.27
CA PHE A 152 -13.42 -1.08 13.41
C PHE A 152 -13.66 -2.53 12.97
N ARG A 153 -14.48 -2.78 11.95
CA ARG A 153 -14.64 -4.12 11.35
C ARG A 153 -13.33 -4.62 10.74
N GLN A 154 -12.61 -3.76 10.02
CA GLN A 154 -11.31 -4.09 9.45
C GLN A 154 -10.29 -4.42 10.55
N GLN A 155 -10.24 -3.62 11.61
CA GLN A 155 -9.37 -3.89 12.76
C GLN A 155 -9.68 -5.25 13.41
N LEU A 156 -10.95 -5.54 13.66
CA LEU A 156 -11.37 -6.81 14.27
C LEU A 156 -11.07 -8.01 13.36
N LEU A 157 -11.19 -7.85 12.04
CA LEU A 157 -10.82 -8.88 11.07
C LEU A 157 -9.34 -9.24 11.16
N LEU A 158 -8.47 -8.24 11.23
CA LEU A 158 -7.02 -8.43 11.35
C LEU A 158 -6.64 -9.07 12.69
N GLU A 159 -7.30 -8.68 13.79
CA GLU A 159 -7.11 -9.29 15.10
C GLU A 159 -7.49 -10.78 15.08
N LYS A 160 -8.64 -11.12 14.49
CA LYS A 160 -9.07 -12.52 14.32
C LYS A 160 -8.10 -13.33 13.45
N LEU A 161 -7.60 -12.74 12.36
CA LEU A 161 -6.60 -13.39 11.52
C LEU A 161 -5.31 -13.66 12.31
N ALA A 162 -4.81 -12.68 13.05
CA ALA A 162 -3.62 -12.84 13.88
C ALA A 162 -3.82 -13.91 14.96
N ALA A 163 -4.97 -13.93 15.63
CA ALA A 163 -5.34 -14.95 16.60
C ALA A 163 -5.41 -16.34 15.95
N PHE A 164 -5.99 -16.46 14.75
CA PHE A 164 -6.09 -17.71 14.00
C PHE A 164 -4.71 -18.26 13.63
N VAL A 165 -3.81 -17.42 13.11
CA VAL A 165 -2.43 -17.82 12.78
C VAL A 165 -1.63 -18.17 14.03
N GLY A 166 -1.91 -17.51 15.16
CA GLY A 166 -1.29 -17.78 16.45
C GLY A 166 -1.85 -19.00 17.19
N LEU A 167 -2.87 -19.69 16.65
CA LEU A 167 -3.41 -20.89 17.29
C LEU A 167 -2.31 -21.97 17.35
N PRO A 168 -2.13 -22.63 18.52
CA PRO A 168 -1.20 -23.73 18.62
C PRO A 168 -1.66 -24.87 17.73
N ALA A 169 -0.92 -25.12 16.65
CA ALA A 169 -1.12 -26.28 15.80
C ALA A 169 -0.34 -27.45 16.38
N THR A 170 -1.03 -28.54 16.70
CA THR A 170 -0.36 -29.82 16.95
C THR A 170 -0.16 -30.48 15.59
N VAL A 171 1.07 -30.46 15.09
CA VAL A 171 1.42 -31.16 13.85
C VAL A 171 1.40 -32.67 14.08
N ALA A 172 1.05 -33.43 13.05
CA ALA A 172 1.15 -34.89 13.12
C ALA A 172 2.62 -35.29 13.31
N GLU A 173 2.89 -36.34 14.09
CA GLU A 173 4.26 -36.80 14.37
C GLU A 173 5.04 -37.06 13.06
N SER A 174 4.37 -37.60 12.04
CA SER A 174 4.92 -37.83 10.70
C SER A 174 5.40 -36.55 10.01
N GLU A 175 4.68 -35.44 10.18
CA GLU A 175 5.03 -34.16 9.56
C GLU A 175 6.22 -33.53 10.28
N ALA A 176 6.21 -33.57 11.62
CA ALA A 176 7.36 -33.15 12.43
C ALA A 176 8.63 -33.97 12.11
N ARG A 177 8.48 -35.28 11.94
CA ARG A 177 9.56 -36.19 11.55
C ARG A 177 10.11 -35.84 10.16
N SER A 178 9.25 -35.58 9.19
CA SER A 178 9.65 -35.20 7.83
C SER A 178 10.44 -33.90 7.80
N ILE A 179 10.00 -32.87 8.54
CA ILE A 179 10.74 -31.59 8.63
C ILE A 179 12.09 -31.82 9.32
N PHE A 180 12.12 -32.60 10.41
CA PHE A 180 13.36 -32.91 11.10
C PHE A 180 14.36 -33.62 10.18
N ASP A 181 13.90 -34.63 9.44
CA ASP A 181 14.75 -35.42 8.54
C ASP A 181 15.28 -34.54 7.40
N PHE A 182 14.44 -33.68 6.82
CA PHE A 182 14.86 -32.69 5.82
C PHE A 182 15.90 -31.70 6.37
N MET A 183 15.66 -31.12 7.55
CA MET A 183 16.61 -30.20 8.19
C MET A 183 17.95 -30.86 8.54
N ARG A 184 17.96 -32.18 8.70
CA ARG A 184 19.15 -32.97 9.02
C ARG A 184 19.71 -33.74 7.83
N GLU A 185 19.15 -33.53 6.64
CA GLU A 185 19.62 -34.19 5.45
C GLU A 185 21.05 -33.72 5.14
N GLN A 186 21.97 -34.67 5.04
CA GLN A 186 23.36 -34.41 4.69
C GLN A 186 23.65 -35.04 3.34
N ALA A 187 24.11 -34.21 2.40
CA ALA A 187 24.58 -34.67 1.10
C ALA A 187 26.11 -34.85 1.14
N VAL A 188 26.57 -36.06 0.86
CA VAL A 188 27.99 -36.33 0.59
C VAL A 188 28.22 -36.20 -0.90
N ILE A 189 28.93 -35.14 -1.31
CA ILE A 189 29.26 -34.89 -2.71
C ILE A 189 30.66 -35.40 -2.98
N HIS A 190 30.78 -36.39 -3.85
CA HIS A 190 32.06 -36.79 -4.42
C HIS A 190 32.33 -35.97 -5.67
N TYR A 191 33.47 -35.28 -5.71
CA TYR A 191 33.91 -34.52 -6.86
C TYR A 191 35.37 -34.82 -7.19
N ILE A 192 35.73 -34.63 -8.45
CA ILE A 192 37.10 -34.72 -8.94
C ILE A 192 37.54 -33.28 -9.25
N PRO A 193 38.45 -32.69 -8.46
CA PRO A 193 38.96 -31.35 -8.76
C PRO A 193 39.93 -31.41 -9.95
N PHE A 194 39.80 -30.44 -10.85
CA PHE A 194 40.75 -30.22 -11.94
C PHE A 194 41.52 -28.93 -11.67
N SER A 195 42.84 -28.99 -11.56
CA SER A 195 43.66 -27.80 -11.44
C SER A 195 44.04 -27.28 -12.82
N SER A 196 43.98 -25.97 -13.02
CA SER A 196 44.49 -25.35 -14.25
C SER A 196 46.00 -25.63 -14.45
N ALA A 197 46.74 -25.86 -13.36
CA ALA A 197 48.15 -26.24 -13.40
C ALA A 197 48.40 -27.61 -14.06
N ASP A 198 47.45 -28.54 -13.98
CA ASP A 198 47.56 -29.88 -14.57
C ASP A 198 47.56 -29.81 -16.11
N PHE A 199 46.92 -28.79 -16.67
CA PHE A 199 46.81 -28.57 -18.12
C PHE A 199 47.79 -27.52 -18.64
N ALA A 200 48.38 -26.71 -17.76
CA ALA A 200 49.31 -25.64 -18.14
C ALA A 200 50.55 -26.16 -18.90
N LYS A 201 51.01 -27.38 -18.62
CA LYS A 201 52.17 -27.99 -19.30
C LYS A 201 51.94 -28.29 -20.79
N GLY A 202 50.68 -28.43 -21.22
CA GLY A 202 50.31 -28.69 -22.61
C GLY A 202 50.00 -27.43 -23.41
N VAL A 203 49.98 -26.26 -22.77
CA VAL A 203 49.61 -25.00 -23.41
C VAL A 203 50.88 -24.20 -23.73
N THR A 204 51.21 -24.08 -25.01
CA THR A 204 52.26 -23.17 -25.49
C THR A 204 51.58 -21.91 -26.01
N ILE A 205 51.78 -20.78 -25.33
CA ILE A 205 51.29 -19.48 -25.81
C ILE A 205 52.41 -18.85 -26.65
N SER A 206 52.11 -18.56 -27.91
CA SER A 206 53.05 -17.87 -28.80
C SER A 206 52.99 -16.35 -28.61
N ASP A 207 54.10 -15.66 -28.90
CA ASP A 207 54.17 -14.20 -28.86
C ASP A 207 53.14 -13.53 -29.78
N ALA A 208 52.79 -14.18 -30.89
CA ALA A 208 51.74 -13.72 -31.79
C ALA A 208 50.37 -13.71 -31.11
N GLN A 209 50.03 -14.76 -30.34
CA GLN A 209 48.79 -14.83 -29.57
C GLN A 209 48.76 -13.81 -28.43
N ILE A 210 49.89 -13.59 -27.75
CA ILE A 210 50.02 -12.54 -26.72
C ILE A 210 49.75 -11.18 -27.34
N LYS A 211 50.36 -10.89 -28.49
CA LYS A 211 50.18 -9.62 -29.20
C LYS A 211 48.72 -9.42 -29.65
N THR A 212 48.08 -10.45 -30.21
CA THR A 212 46.65 -10.37 -30.59
C THR A 212 45.75 -10.14 -29.38
N TYR A 213 46.02 -10.80 -28.25
CA TYR A 213 45.24 -10.61 -27.03
C TYR A 213 45.39 -9.19 -26.46
N TYR A 214 46.63 -8.69 -26.40
CA TYR A 214 46.95 -7.34 -25.95
C TYR A 214 46.33 -6.28 -26.87
N ASP A 215 46.47 -6.43 -28.19
CA ASP A 215 45.94 -5.46 -29.14
C ASP A 215 44.41 -5.34 -29.11
N ALA A 216 43.71 -6.45 -28.81
CA ALA A 216 42.26 -6.48 -28.70
C ALA A 216 41.72 -5.92 -27.37
N ARG A 217 42.56 -5.74 -26.34
CA ARG A 217 42.16 -5.38 -24.96
C ARG A 217 43.03 -4.30 -24.34
N LYS A 218 43.52 -3.35 -25.15
CA LYS A 218 44.42 -2.29 -24.68
C LYS A 218 43.88 -1.50 -23.49
N ASP A 219 42.56 -1.35 -23.42
CA ASP A 219 41.88 -0.63 -22.34
C ASP A 219 42.02 -1.34 -20.97
N GLU A 220 42.12 -2.68 -20.95
CA GLU A 220 42.33 -3.48 -19.72
C GLU A 220 43.77 -3.39 -19.21
N PHE A 221 44.72 -3.05 -20.08
CA PHE A 221 46.14 -2.91 -19.75
C PHE A 221 46.59 -1.45 -19.63
N ALA A 222 45.65 -0.50 -19.75
CA ALA A 222 45.93 0.91 -19.58
C ALA A 222 46.18 1.21 -18.10
N THR A 223 47.24 1.97 -17.82
CA THR A 223 47.39 2.58 -16.49
C THR A 223 46.24 3.55 -16.25
N PRO A 224 45.63 3.54 -15.05
CA PRO A 224 44.61 4.53 -14.68
C PRO A 224 45.10 5.96 -14.93
N ALA A 225 44.18 6.88 -15.21
CA ALA A 225 44.51 8.28 -15.43
C ALA A 225 45.29 8.84 -14.24
N GLN A 226 46.55 9.22 -14.47
CA GLN A 226 47.39 9.88 -13.48
C GLN A 226 47.57 11.34 -13.88
N VAL A 227 47.37 12.25 -12.93
CA VAL A 227 47.61 13.67 -13.10
C VAL A 227 48.73 14.10 -12.17
N LYS A 228 49.70 14.83 -12.71
CA LYS A 228 50.73 15.52 -11.92
C LYS A 228 50.23 16.93 -11.66
N ILE A 229 50.05 17.29 -10.39
CA ILE A 229 49.55 18.59 -9.96
C ILE A 229 50.66 19.27 -9.17
N ASP A 230 51.08 20.44 -9.63
CA ASP A 230 51.87 21.37 -8.83
C ASP A 230 50.90 22.32 -8.12
N PHE A 231 50.98 22.44 -6.79
CA PHE A 231 50.13 23.33 -6.01
C PHE A 231 50.96 24.12 -5.00
N VAL A 232 50.45 25.28 -4.60
CA VAL A 232 50.99 26.11 -3.51
C VAL A 232 49.99 26.04 -2.37
N GLU A 233 50.42 25.50 -1.23
CA GLU A 233 49.61 25.40 -0.02
C GLU A 233 49.67 26.72 0.77
N PHE A 234 48.50 27.27 1.12
CA PHE A 234 48.40 28.41 2.03
C PHE A 234 47.81 27.91 3.36
N THR A 235 48.63 27.87 4.40
CA THR A 235 48.22 27.52 5.77
C THR A 235 48.13 28.80 6.61
N PRO A 236 47.02 29.07 7.34
CA PRO A 236 46.88 30.21 8.26
C PRO A 236 47.82 30.14 9.47
#